data_AF-A0A7C4E4M7-F1
#
_entry.id   AF-A0A7C4E4M7-F1
#
_cell.length_a   1.000
_cell.length_b   1.000
_cell.length_c   1.000
_cell.angle_alpha   90.00
_cell.angle_beta   90.00
_cell.angle_gamma   90.00
#
_symmetry.space_group_name_H-M   'P 1'
#
loop_
_entity.id
_entity.type
_entity.pdbx_description
1 polymer ?
#
loop_
_entity_poly.entity_id
_entity_poly.type
_entity_poly.pdbx_seq_one_letter_code
_entity_poly.pdbx_strand_id
1 'polypeptide(L)' 'MYEASIIIPTENEEENIERVIEKIRKLGRKYEIVVVDKSRDATPYICKRLGVRVIRQKNDGKGNAYKSY' A
#
# COMPACT_ATOMS: atom_id res chain seq x y z
N MET A 1 10.70 -14.81 -9.90
CA MET A 1 10.74 -13.45 -10.48
C MET A 1 9.30 -12.94 -10.53
N TYR A 2 9.06 -11.71 -10.07
CA TYR A 2 7.76 -11.05 -10.23
C TYR A 2 7.68 -10.44 -11.63
N GLU A 3 6.50 -10.42 -12.23
CA GLU A 3 6.24 -9.79 -13.54
C GLU A 3 6.16 -8.26 -13.42
N ALA A 4 5.64 -7.76 -12.29
CA ALA A 4 5.57 -6.34 -11.96
C ALA A 4 5.45 -6.14 -10.44
N SER A 5 5.77 -4.93 -9.97
CA SER A 5 5.41 -4.47 -8.62
C SER A 5 4.20 -3.55 -8.69
N ILE A 6 3.23 -3.78 -7.81
CA ILE A 6 2.03 -2.98 -7.65
C ILE A 6 2.17 -2.19 -6.36
N ILE A 7 2.12 -0.86 -6.50
CA ILE A 7 2.21 0.07 -5.38
C ILE A 7 0.80 0.57 -5.07
N ILE A 8 0.34 0.38 -3.83
CA ILE A 8 -0.99 0.79 -3.38
C ILE A 8 -0.83 1.86 -2.30
N PRO A 9 -1.07 3.14 -2.61
CA PRO A 9 -1.16 4.18 -1.58
C PRO A 9 -2.47 4.01 -0.80
N THR A 10 -2.42 4.12 0.54
CA THR A 10 -3.60 3.99 1.40
C THR A 10 -3.68 5.08 2.46
N GLU A 11 -4.88 5.62 2.68
CA GLU A 11 -5.24 6.52 3.77
C GLU A 11 -6.68 6.23 4.23
N ASN A 12 -6.81 5.49 5.33
CA ASN A 12 -8.06 5.06 5.93
C ASN A 12 -8.98 4.26 4.98
N GLU A 13 -8.47 3.12 4.47
CA GLU A 13 -9.13 2.26 3.48
C GLU A 13 -9.49 0.87 4.05
N GLU A 14 -9.76 0.76 5.36
CA GLU A 14 -9.95 -0.53 6.03
C GLU A 14 -11.11 -1.37 5.44
N GLU A 15 -12.13 -0.72 4.88
CA GLU A 15 -13.28 -1.39 4.26
C GLU A 15 -12.98 -1.93 2.84
N ASN A 16 -12.01 -1.35 2.13
CA ASN A 16 -11.77 -1.62 0.71
C ASN A 16 -10.48 -2.37 0.42
N ILE A 17 -9.44 -2.18 1.25
CA ILE A 17 -8.08 -2.62 0.93
C ILE A 17 -7.98 -4.13 0.73
N GLU A 18 -8.76 -4.91 1.48
CA GLU A 18 -8.82 -6.36 1.34
C GLU A 18 -9.34 -6.78 -0.04
N ARG A 19 -10.45 -6.17 -0.49
CA ARG A 19 -11.04 -6.44 -1.81
C ARG A 19 -10.09 -6.09 -2.95
N VAL A 20 -9.31 -5.01 -2.82
CA VAL A 20 -8.32 -4.60 -3.83
C VAL A 20 -7.20 -5.64 -3.94
N ILE A 21 -6.62 -6.04 -2.81
CA ILE A 21 -5.54 -7.04 -2.77
C ILE A 21 -6.02 -8.39 -3.32
N GLU A 22 -7.23 -8.82 -3.00
CA GLU A 22 -7.81 -10.05 -3.53
C GLU A 22 -8.02 -10.01 -5.04
N LYS A 23 -8.53 -8.88 -5.58
CA LYS A 23 -8.70 -8.71 -7.03
C LYS A 23 -7.36 -8.81 -7.76
N ILE A 24 -6.30 -8.21 -7.20
CA ILE A 24 -4.96 -8.29 -7.77
C ILE A 24 -4.45 -9.74 -7.79
N ARG A 25 -4.65 -10.48 -6.69
CA ARG A 25 -4.25 -11.90 -6.60
C ARG A 25 -4.98 -12.78 -7.60
N LYS A 26 -6.25 -12.48 -7.90
CA LYS A 26 -7.07 -13.21 -8.87
C LYS A 26 -6.63 -13.04 -10.32
N LEU A 27 -5.73 -12.09 -10.63
CA LEU A 27 -5.19 -11.90 -11.98
C LEU A 27 -4.25 -13.04 -12.43
N GLY A 28 -3.90 -13.99 -11.54
CA GLY A 28 -3.13 -15.19 -11.90
C GLY A 28 -1.66 -14.94 -12.24
N ARG A 29 -1.17 -13.71 -12.03
CA ARG A 29 0.19 -13.27 -12.31
C ARG A 29 1.02 -13.14 -11.04
N LYS A 30 2.33 -13.26 -11.18
CA LYS A 30 3.25 -13.09 -10.04
C LYS A 30 3.53 -11.60 -9.83
N TYR A 31 2.75 -10.95 -8.97
CA TYR A 31 2.97 -9.56 -8.57
C TYR A 31 3.61 -9.44 -7.18
N GLU A 32 4.53 -8.50 -7.01
CA GLU A 32 4.87 -7.97 -5.70
C GLU A 32 3.85 -6.89 -5.34
N ILE A 33 3.23 -6.97 -4.16
CA ILE A 33 2.31 -5.93 -3.67
C ILE A 33 3.00 -5.17 -2.54
N VAL A 34 3.18 -3.87 -2.75
CA VAL A 34 3.74 -2.94 -1.76
C VAL A 34 2.69 -1.89 -1.42
N VAL A 35 2.27 -1.87 -0.17
CA VAL A 35 1.33 -0.88 0.36
C VAL A 35 2.10 0.26 1.00
N VAL A 36 1.79 1.49 0.62
CA VAL A 36 2.36 2.71 1.17
C VAL A 36 1.27 3.41 1.99
N ASP A 37 1.37 3.29 3.30
CA ASP A 37 0.25 3.56 4.20
C ASP A 37 0.46 4.79 5.08
N LYS A 38 -0.56 5.67 5.13
CA LYS A 38 -0.67 6.80 6.06
C LYS A 38 -1.89 6.67 7.00
N SER A 39 -2.56 5.52 7.01
CA SER A 39 -3.84 5.36 7.71
C SER A 39 -3.71 5.40 9.24
N ARG A 40 -4.76 5.89 9.91
CA ARG A 40 -4.92 5.88 11.37
C ARG A 40 -5.88 4.77 11.85
N ASP A 41 -6.55 4.12 10.92
CA ASP A 41 -7.51 3.03 11.11
C ASP A 41 -6.82 1.63 11.03
N ALA A 42 -7.60 0.57 10.83
CA ALA A 42 -7.09 -0.80 10.76
C ALA A 42 -6.44 -1.18 9.41
N THR A 43 -6.39 -0.29 8.42
CA THR A 43 -5.79 -0.54 7.09
C THR A 43 -4.42 -1.23 7.15
N PRO A 44 -3.40 -0.72 7.89
CA PRO A 44 -2.09 -1.36 7.95
C PRO A 44 -2.12 -2.75 8.60
N TYR A 45 -3.05 -2.99 9.52
CA TYR A 45 -3.22 -4.30 10.16
C TYR A 45 -3.79 -5.31 9.17
N ILE A 46 -4.82 -4.93 8.41
CA ILE A 46 -5.43 -5.75 7.36
C ILE A 46 -4.37 -6.12 6.31
N CYS A 47 -3.59 -5.15 5.84
CA CYS A 47 -2.49 -5.40 4.89
C CYS A 47 -1.45 -6.39 5.43
N LYS A 48 -1.02 -6.24 6.69
CA LYS A 48 -0.08 -7.19 7.31
C LYS A 48 -0.67 -8.59 7.43
N ARG A 49 -1.94 -8.71 7.83
CA ARG A 49 -2.68 -9.98 7.93
C ARG A 49 -2.75 -10.68 6.57
N LEU A 50 -2.93 -9.91 5.50
CA LEU A 50 -2.94 -10.43 4.14
C LEU A 50 -1.54 -10.80 3.61
N GLY A 51 -0.46 -10.53 4.36
CA GLY A 51 0.90 -10.88 3.97
C GLY A 51 1.48 -10.01 2.86
N VAL A 52 0.96 -8.78 2.68
CA VAL A 52 1.55 -7.82 1.74
C VAL A 52 2.59 -6.95 2.46
N ARG A 53 3.57 -6.45 1.70
CA ARG A 53 4.62 -5.60 2.23
C ARG A 53 4.03 -4.21 2.52
N VAL A 54 4.13 -3.74 3.77
CA VAL A 54 3.59 -2.43 4.20
C VAL A 54 4.73 -1.48 4.56
N ILE A 55 4.75 -0.31 3.93
CA ILE A 55 5.64 0.81 4.22
C ILE A 55 4.81 1.92 4.86
N ARG A 56 5.04 2.19 6.16
CA ARG A 56 4.37 3.28 6.88
C ARG A 56 5.04 4.61 6.55
N GLN A 57 4.28 5.56 5.99
CA GLN A 57 4.76 6.93 5.84
C GLN A 57 4.60 7.68 7.15
N LYS A 58 5.72 7.97 7.81
CA LYS A 58 5.77 8.88 8.96
C LYS A 58 5.95 10.31 8.46
N ASN A 59 4.99 10.89 7.75
CA ASN A 59 5.05 12.32 7.40
C ASN A 59 3.66 12.93 7.27
N ASP A 60 3.36 13.90 8.12
CA ASP A 60 2.29 14.89 7.91
C ASP A 60 2.75 16.05 6.99
N GLY A 61 3.67 15.78 6.05
CA GLY A 61 4.34 16.79 5.24
C GLY A 61 4.09 16.64 3.74
N LYS A 62 3.32 17.60 3.20
CA LYS A 62 3.09 18.00 1.80
C LYS A 62 4.37 18.01 0.96
N GLY A 63 4.27 17.96 -0.38
CA GLY A 63 5.40 18.06 -1.33
C GLY A 63 6.42 19.15 -0.97
N ASN A 64 7.46 18.78 -0.24
CA ASN A 64 8.51 19.69 0.24
C ASN A 64 9.89 19.09 -0.03
N ALA A 65 10.12 18.76 -1.31
CA ALA A 65 11.44 18.43 -1.84
C ALA A 65 11.80 19.31 -3.05
N TYR A 66 11.29 20.56 -3.09
CA TYR A 66 11.92 21.65 -3.83
C TYR A 66 12.48 22.65 -2.81
N LYS A 67 13.56 22.25 -2.14
CA LYS A 67 14.54 23.23 -1.66
C LYS A 67 15.50 23.45 -2.82
N SER A 68 15.17 24.41 -3.68
CA SER A 68 16.13 24.95 -4.64
C SER A 68 17.24 25.63 -3.84
N TYR A 69 18.47 25.18 -4.06
CA TYR A 69 19.68 25.96 -3.78
C TYR A 69 19.78 27.11 -4.78
#